data_AF-A0A8S1ILW1-F1
#
_entry.id   AF-A0A8S1ILW1-F1
#
_cell.length_a   1.000
_cell.length_b   1.000
_cell.length_c   1.000
_cell.angle_alpha   90.00
_cell.angle_beta   90.00
_cell.angle_gamma   90.00
#
_symmetry.space_group_name_H-M   'P 1'
#
loop_
_entity.id
_entity.type
_entity.pdbx_description
1 polymer ?
#
loop_
_entity_poly.entity_id
_entity_poly.type
_entity_poly.pdbx_seq_one_letter_code
_entity_poly.pdbx_strand_id
1 'polypeptide(L)'
;VYNRIASCVSARSARPWDFDVSSVFAHIDAFLQRCRDLLEVCEAQLQFAPKEELPVFGGLRGPEIEKNILDIQVSFKGLVVGLQGLTYDILDVKATRWHDDFNTFKTGAKDLEVMLTNLIQFALEAVSSLPYRIELLEAFQSMAKRDSIRRCVEKKTSEFYSIFMGEINVVKKQFDVIRRSPPKTPFLPQYAGPAM
;
A
#
# COMPACT_ATOMS: atom_id res chain seq x y z
N VAL A 1 2.80 -34.89 9.80
CA VAL A 1 2.09 -36.14 10.18
C VAL A 1 2.42 -37.27 9.22
N TYR A 2 2.26 -37.11 7.90
CA TYR A 2 2.61 -38.10 6.87
C TYR A 2 4.01 -38.73 7.03
N ASN A 3 5.07 -37.90 7.07
CA ASN A 3 6.46 -38.38 7.20
C ASN A 3 6.70 -39.26 8.43
N ARG A 4 6.00 -38.96 9.53
CA ARG A 4 6.10 -39.71 10.79
C ARG A 4 5.44 -41.08 10.70
N ILE A 5 4.32 -41.18 9.98
CA ILE A 5 3.61 -42.43 9.75
C ILE A 5 4.36 -43.28 8.72
N ALA A 6 4.83 -42.68 7.63
CA ALA A 6 5.63 -43.34 6.61
C ALA A 6 6.91 -43.97 7.20
N SER A 7 7.62 -43.26 8.09
CA SER A 7 8.79 -43.82 8.79
C SER A 7 8.45 -45.01 9.69
N CYS A 8 7.32 -44.97 10.40
CA CYS A 8 6.90 -46.06 11.29
C CYS A 8 6.44 -47.30 10.53
N VAL A 9 5.80 -47.13 9.37
CA VAL A 9 5.34 -48.26 8.54
C VAL A 9 6.50 -48.91 7.79
N SER A 10 7.42 -48.12 7.22
CA SER A 10 8.63 -48.64 6.58
C SER A 10 9.55 -49.40 7.55
N ALA A 11 9.53 -49.06 8.83
CA ALA A 11 10.27 -49.81 9.87
C ALA A 11 9.66 -51.18 10.22
N ARG A 12 8.39 -51.44 9.86
CA ARG A 12 7.64 -52.65 10.27
C ARG A 12 7.15 -53.50 9.09
N SER A 13 7.40 -53.09 7.85
CA SER A 13 6.95 -53.73 6.61
C SER A 13 8.14 -54.08 5.72
N ALA A 14 8.18 -55.31 5.18
CA ALA A 14 9.19 -55.71 4.20
C ALA A 14 9.03 -55.02 2.84
N ARG A 15 7.83 -54.48 2.55
CA ARG A 15 7.61 -53.60 1.40
C ARG A 15 7.77 -52.14 1.82
N PRO A 16 8.68 -51.36 1.19
CA PRO A 16 8.81 -49.95 1.49
C PRO A 16 7.52 -49.22 1.16
N TRP A 17 7.15 -48.25 2.01
CA TRP A 17 6.03 -47.36 1.77
C TRP A 17 6.42 -46.32 0.69
N ASP A 18 6.32 -46.74 -0.57
CA ASP A 18 6.72 -45.96 -1.74
C ASP A 18 5.50 -45.34 -2.43
N PHE A 19 4.84 -44.41 -1.73
CA PHE A 19 3.83 -43.55 -2.34
C PHE A 19 4.50 -42.27 -2.79
N ASP A 20 4.23 -41.87 -4.04
CA ASP A 20 4.60 -40.54 -4.51
C ASP A 20 3.81 -39.48 -3.73
N VAL A 21 4.46 -38.97 -2.69
CA VAL A 21 3.95 -37.94 -1.78
C VAL A 21 3.48 -36.71 -2.57
N SER A 22 4.18 -36.38 -3.65
CA SER A 22 3.85 -35.24 -4.50
C SER A 22 2.51 -35.45 -5.21
N SER A 23 2.28 -36.64 -5.76
CA SER A 23 0.99 -37.04 -6.35
C SER A 23 -0.15 -37.03 -5.32
N VAL A 24 0.10 -37.53 -4.11
CA VAL A 24 -0.91 -37.61 -3.04
C VAL A 24 -1.38 -36.23 -2.58
N PHE A 25 -0.47 -35.25 -2.49
CA PHE A 25 -0.79 -33.90 -2.02
C PHE A 25 -1.07 -32.89 -3.12
N ALA A 26 -0.74 -33.20 -4.39
CA ALA A 26 -0.90 -32.27 -5.52
C ALA A 26 -2.29 -31.62 -5.59
N HIS A 27 -3.35 -32.39 -5.35
CA HIS A 27 -4.72 -31.86 -5.38
C HIS A 27 -4.99 -30.85 -4.25
N ILE A 28 -4.51 -31.15 -3.04
CA ILE A 28 -4.65 -30.27 -1.87
C ILE A 28 -3.78 -29.01 -2.05
N ASP A 29 -2.55 -29.17 -2.53
CA ASP A 29 -1.64 -28.06 -2.77
C ASP A 29 -2.18 -27.11 -3.85
N ALA A 30 -2.74 -27.66 -4.93
CA ALA A 30 -3.41 -26.86 -5.96
C ALA A 30 -4.62 -26.11 -5.39
N PHE A 31 -5.43 -26.74 -4.55
CA PHE A 31 -6.57 -26.08 -3.92
C PHE A 31 -6.13 -24.96 -2.97
N LEU A 32 -5.13 -25.20 -2.13
CA LEU A 32 -4.54 -24.19 -1.26
C LEU A 32 -3.98 -23.02 -2.07
N GLN A 33 -3.40 -23.29 -3.24
CA GLN A 33 -2.93 -22.23 -4.14
C GLN A 33 -4.10 -21.37 -4.65
N ARG A 34 -5.24 -21.96 -5.04
CA ARG A 34 -6.45 -21.19 -5.39
C ARG A 34 -6.93 -20.30 -4.26
N CYS A 35 -6.91 -20.81 -3.02
CA CYS A 35 -7.29 -20.00 -1.86
C CYS A 35 -6.34 -18.81 -1.64
N ARG A 36 -5.03 -18.99 -1.85
CA ARG A 36 -4.05 -17.89 -1.75
C ARG A 36 -4.26 -16.86 -2.86
N ASP A 37 -4.53 -17.31 -4.08
CA ASP A 37 -4.82 -16.44 -5.20
C ASP A 37 -6.07 -15.59 -4.90
N LEU A 38 -7.13 -16.20 -4.34
CA LEU A 38 -8.34 -15.47 -3.91
C LEU A 38 -8.10 -14.51 -2.74
N LEU A 39 -7.19 -14.87 -1.82
CA LEU A 39 -6.78 -13.94 -0.76
C LEU A 39 -6.11 -12.70 -1.35
N GLU A 40 -5.27 -12.85 -2.38
CA GLU A 40 -4.65 -11.72 -3.08
C GLU A 40 -5.69 -10.82 -3.79
N VAL A 41 -6.77 -11.41 -4.34
CA VAL A 41 -7.91 -10.63 -4.87
C VAL A 41 -8.58 -9.79 -3.77
N CYS A 42 -8.83 -10.39 -2.61
CA CYS A 42 -9.42 -9.70 -1.47
C CYS A 42 -8.53 -8.55 -0.94
N GLU A 43 -7.22 -8.78 -0.86
CA GLU A 43 -6.25 -7.74 -0.46
C GLU A 43 -6.23 -6.57 -1.46
N ALA A 44 -6.29 -6.86 -2.76
CA ALA A 44 -6.41 -5.82 -3.79
C ALA A 44 -7.74 -5.07 -3.67
N GLN A 45 -8.83 -5.76 -3.32
CA GLN A 45 -10.13 -5.13 -3.11
C GLN A 45 -10.13 -4.17 -1.92
N LEU A 46 -9.46 -4.52 -0.80
CA LEU A 46 -9.29 -3.61 0.33
C LEU A 46 -8.54 -2.33 -0.05
N GLN A 47 -7.65 -2.39 -1.05
CA GLN A 47 -6.86 -1.26 -1.50
C GLN A 47 -7.60 -0.37 -2.51
N PHE A 48 -8.28 -0.97 -3.48
CA PHE A 48 -8.80 -0.27 -4.66
C PHE A 48 -10.33 -0.19 -4.72
N ALA A 49 -11.03 -0.82 -3.78
CA ALA A 49 -12.47 -0.65 -3.59
C ALA A 49 -12.80 -0.55 -2.08
N PRO A 50 -12.18 0.41 -1.35
CA PRO A 50 -12.51 0.65 0.05
C PRO A 50 -13.99 1.01 0.20
N LYS A 51 -14.55 0.72 1.38
CA LYS A 51 -15.94 1.13 1.71
C LYS A 51 -15.97 2.56 2.22
N GLU A 52 -14.84 3.02 2.73
CA GLU A 52 -14.63 4.36 3.24
C GLU A 52 -14.63 5.39 2.10
N GLU A 53 -15.15 6.57 2.38
CA GLU A 53 -15.08 7.70 1.46
C GLU A 53 -13.63 8.15 1.27
N LEU A 54 -13.35 8.71 0.09
CA LEU A 54 -12.03 9.28 -0.18
C LEU A 54 -11.76 10.47 0.75
N PRO A 55 -10.51 10.63 1.22
CA PRO A 55 -10.12 11.85 1.92
C PRO A 55 -10.32 13.06 1.01
N VAL A 56 -10.60 14.21 1.61
CA VAL A 56 -10.68 15.47 0.85
C VAL A 56 -9.27 15.92 0.50
N PHE A 57 -8.98 16.02 -0.79
CA PHE A 57 -7.71 16.56 -1.28
C PHE A 57 -7.85 18.07 -1.51
N GLY A 58 -7.10 18.87 -0.75
CA GLY A 58 -7.12 20.32 -0.86
C GLY A 58 -6.36 20.87 -2.07
N GLY A 59 -6.21 22.20 -2.13
CA GLY A 59 -5.34 22.88 -3.09
C GLY A 59 -5.79 22.81 -4.56
N LEU A 60 -4.99 23.43 -5.44
CA LEU A 60 -5.30 23.54 -6.89
C LEU A 60 -5.35 22.20 -7.61
N ARG A 61 -4.67 21.18 -7.06
CA ARG A 61 -4.53 19.84 -7.65
C ARG A 61 -5.43 18.78 -7.00
N GLY A 62 -6.16 19.13 -5.93
CA GLY A 62 -7.04 18.20 -5.23
C GLY A 62 -8.02 17.47 -6.16
N PRO A 63 -8.77 18.18 -7.02
CA PRO A 63 -9.68 17.55 -7.98
C PRO A 63 -8.98 16.62 -8.99
N GLU A 64 -7.74 16.95 -9.39
CA GLU A 64 -6.94 16.12 -10.28
C GLU A 64 -6.53 14.82 -9.57
N ILE A 65 -6.10 14.89 -8.30
CA ILE A 65 -5.72 13.73 -7.50
C ILE A 65 -6.91 12.81 -7.27
N GLU A 66 -8.04 13.38 -6.83
CA GLU A 66 -9.28 12.64 -6.58
C GLU A 66 -9.75 11.90 -7.84
N LYS A 67 -9.79 12.61 -8.98
CA LYS A 67 -10.14 12.00 -10.26
C LYS A 67 -9.23 10.81 -10.61
N ASN A 68 -7.92 10.96 -10.49
CA ASN A 68 -6.98 9.87 -10.79
C ASN A 68 -7.21 8.64 -9.87
N ILE A 69 -7.52 8.86 -8.59
CA ILE A 69 -7.87 7.76 -7.68
C ILE A 69 -9.14 7.08 -8.13
N LEU A 70 -10.18 7.83 -8.48
CA LEU A 70 -11.44 7.26 -8.98
C LEU A 70 -11.24 6.47 -10.27
N ASP A 71 -10.42 6.96 -11.20
CA ASP A 71 -10.08 6.25 -12.44
C ASP A 71 -9.35 4.91 -12.15
N ILE A 72 -8.47 4.88 -11.15
CA ILE A 72 -7.84 3.65 -10.65
C ILE A 72 -8.89 2.69 -10.08
N GLN A 73 -9.84 3.18 -9.27
CA GLN A 73 -10.91 2.35 -8.70
C GLN A 73 -11.84 1.77 -9.79
N VAL A 74 -12.16 2.56 -10.83
CA VAL A 74 -12.94 2.09 -11.99
C VAL A 74 -12.19 1.00 -12.74
N SER A 75 -10.90 1.20 -12.98
CA SER A 75 -10.05 0.19 -13.64
C SER A 75 -9.97 -1.11 -12.84
N PHE A 76 -9.85 -1.02 -11.50
CA PHE A 76 -9.89 -2.18 -10.61
C PHE A 76 -11.21 -2.95 -10.70
N LYS A 77 -12.36 -2.25 -10.70
CA LYS A 77 -13.67 -2.88 -10.87
C LYS A 77 -13.75 -3.65 -12.19
N GLY A 78 -13.14 -3.14 -13.26
CA GLY A 78 -13.02 -3.87 -14.53
C GLY A 78 -12.30 -5.22 -14.40
N LEU A 79 -11.19 -5.26 -13.65
CA LEU A 79 -10.46 -6.51 -13.38
C LEU A 79 -11.31 -7.51 -12.59
N VAL A 80 -12.04 -7.03 -11.58
CA VAL A 80 -12.94 -7.89 -10.77
C VAL A 80 -14.10 -8.43 -11.60
N VAL A 81 -14.71 -7.61 -12.45
CA VAL A 81 -15.77 -8.06 -13.38
C VAL A 81 -15.25 -9.16 -14.30
N GLY A 82 -13.99 -9.08 -14.75
CA GLY A 82 -13.35 -10.14 -15.53
C GLY A 82 -13.34 -11.49 -14.81
N LEU A 83 -12.97 -11.50 -13.51
CA LEU A 83 -13.01 -12.71 -12.69
C LEU A 83 -14.44 -13.20 -12.38
N GLN A 84 -15.37 -12.28 -12.15
CA GLN A 84 -16.78 -12.62 -11.87
C GLN A 84 -17.49 -13.20 -13.11
N GLY A 85 -17.03 -12.87 -14.31
CA GLY A 85 -17.56 -13.37 -15.57
C GLY A 85 -17.11 -14.79 -15.95
N LEU A 86 -16.23 -15.42 -15.15
CA LEU A 86 -15.75 -16.77 -15.42
C LEU A 86 -16.89 -17.79 -15.28
N THR A 87 -16.99 -18.69 -16.26
CA THR A 87 -18.10 -19.66 -16.36
C THR A 87 -17.79 -21.03 -15.73
N TYR A 88 -16.62 -21.17 -15.13
CA TYR A 88 -16.15 -22.40 -14.48
C TYR A 88 -15.90 -22.17 -12.99
N ASP A 89 -15.85 -23.25 -12.22
CA ASP A 89 -15.51 -23.18 -10.80
C ASP A 89 -14.02 -22.86 -10.61
N ILE A 90 -13.73 -21.69 -10.07
CA ILE A 90 -12.38 -21.20 -9.81
C ILE A 90 -11.63 -22.01 -8.74
N LEU A 91 -12.36 -22.78 -7.91
CA LEU A 91 -11.80 -23.70 -6.92
C LEU A 91 -11.63 -25.12 -7.48
N ASP A 92 -12.14 -25.42 -8.66
CA ASP A 92 -11.83 -26.68 -9.34
C ASP A 92 -10.39 -26.66 -9.85
N VAL A 93 -9.54 -27.41 -9.17
CA VAL A 93 -8.11 -27.52 -9.53
C VAL A 93 -7.86 -28.22 -10.86
N LYS A 94 -8.88 -28.90 -11.43
CA LYS A 94 -8.80 -29.46 -12.78
C LYS A 94 -9.02 -28.40 -13.85
N ALA A 95 -9.60 -27.25 -13.50
CA ALA A 95 -9.75 -26.13 -14.41
C ALA A 95 -8.38 -25.47 -14.65
N THR A 96 -7.76 -25.77 -15.78
CA THR A 96 -6.41 -25.28 -16.12
C THR A 96 -6.36 -23.79 -16.42
N ARG A 97 -7.50 -23.17 -16.76
CA ARG A 97 -7.62 -21.77 -17.21
C ARG A 97 -7.39 -20.72 -16.13
N TRP A 98 -7.64 -21.05 -14.87
CA TRP A 98 -7.52 -20.10 -13.76
C TRP A 98 -6.15 -19.46 -13.64
N HIS A 99 -5.09 -20.21 -13.91
CA HIS A 99 -3.74 -19.67 -13.81
C HIS A 99 -3.57 -18.43 -14.70
N ASP A 100 -4.07 -18.50 -15.93
CA ASP A 100 -3.97 -17.42 -16.90
C ASP A 100 -4.93 -16.26 -16.55
N ASP A 101 -6.17 -16.58 -16.16
CA ASP A 101 -7.18 -15.59 -15.77
C ASP A 101 -6.74 -14.82 -14.50
N PHE A 102 -6.23 -15.53 -13.49
CA PHE A 102 -5.69 -14.93 -12.27
C PHE A 102 -4.41 -14.14 -12.56
N ASN A 103 -3.51 -14.63 -13.42
CA ASN A 103 -2.30 -13.89 -13.76
C ASN A 103 -2.62 -12.58 -14.49
N THR A 104 -3.68 -12.56 -15.29
CA THR A 104 -4.21 -11.34 -15.92
C THR A 104 -4.70 -10.35 -14.86
N PHE A 105 -5.53 -10.80 -13.91
CA PHE A 105 -5.94 -9.97 -12.77
C PHE A 105 -4.74 -9.45 -11.97
N LYS A 106 -3.80 -10.33 -11.63
CA LYS A 106 -2.63 -10.03 -10.81
C LYS A 106 -1.73 -8.98 -11.47
N THR A 107 -1.51 -9.10 -12.76
CA THR A 107 -0.74 -8.11 -13.54
C THR A 107 -1.46 -6.77 -13.53
N GLY A 108 -2.76 -6.74 -13.84
CA GLY A 108 -3.55 -5.51 -13.78
C GLY A 108 -3.56 -4.86 -12.39
N ALA A 109 -3.71 -5.65 -11.31
CA ALA A 109 -3.66 -5.15 -9.94
C ALA A 109 -2.29 -4.53 -9.60
N LYS A 110 -1.20 -5.13 -10.09
CA LYS A 110 0.15 -4.59 -9.92
C LYS A 110 0.34 -3.27 -10.68
N ASP A 111 -0.20 -3.15 -11.89
CA ASP A 111 -0.14 -1.89 -12.65
C ASP A 111 -0.91 -0.78 -11.92
N LEU A 112 -2.06 -1.09 -11.32
CA LEU A 112 -2.82 -0.16 -10.48
C LEU A 112 -2.03 0.30 -9.24
N GLU A 113 -1.27 -0.60 -8.60
CA GLU A 113 -0.38 -0.20 -7.51
C GLU A 113 0.68 0.78 -7.98
N VAL A 114 1.32 0.50 -9.12
CA VAL A 114 2.32 1.39 -9.70
C VAL A 114 1.70 2.76 -10.00
N MET A 115 0.51 2.80 -10.60
CA MET A 115 -0.20 4.05 -10.86
C MET A 115 -0.49 4.84 -9.57
N LEU A 116 -0.97 4.18 -8.51
CA LEU A 116 -1.23 4.85 -7.24
C LEU A 116 0.06 5.36 -6.58
N THR A 117 1.14 4.59 -6.59
CA THR A 117 2.44 5.04 -6.04
C THR A 117 3.01 6.23 -6.80
N ASN A 118 2.88 6.26 -8.13
CA ASN A 118 3.30 7.39 -8.95
C ASN A 118 2.45 8.64 -8.65
N LEU A 119 1.14 8.46 -8.45
CA LEU A 119 0.24 9.55 -8.08
C LEU A 119 0.60 10.14 -6.72
N ILE A 120 0.91 9.30 -5.72
CA ILE A 120 1.37 9.75 -4.39
C ILE A 120 2.64 10.60 -4.53
N GLN A 121 3.61 10.13 -5.31
CA GLN A 121 4.86 10.85 -5.55
C GLN A 121 4.59 12.21 -6.19
N PHE A 122 3.81 12.23 -7.26
CA PHE A 122 3.43 13.43 -8.00
C PHE A 122 2.69 14.46 -7.13
N ALA A 123 1.75 14.01 -6.31
CA ALA A 123 0.98 14.86 -5.40
C ALA A 123 1.90 15.54 -4.38
N LEU A 124 2.82 14.78 -3.77
CA LEU A 124 3.70 15.29 -2.72
C LEU A 124 4.84 16.18 -3.26
N GLU A 125 5.32 15.92 -4.48
CA GLU A 125 6.34 16.75 -5.13
C GLU A 125 5.81 18.10 -5.59
N ALA A 126 4.52 18.19 -5.92
CA ALA A 126 3.88 19.43 -6.36
C ALA A 126 3.68 20.45 -5.23
N VAL A 127 3.85 20.04 -3.97
CA VAL A 127 3.54 20.86 -2.79
C VAL A 127 4.82 21.37 -2.15
N SER A 128 4.96 22.70 -2.07
CA SER A 128 6.05 23.36 -1.34
C SER A 128 5.72 23.66 0.12
N SER A 129 4.43 23.82 0.46
CA SER A 129 3.98 24.15 1.82
C SER A 129 4.04 22.92 2.74
N LEU A 130 4.77 23.01 3.85
CA LEU A 130 4.89 21.92 4.83
C LEU A 130 3.53 21.50 5.43
N PRO A 131 2.65 22.41 5.89
CA PRO A 131 1.31 22.06 6.37
C PRO A 131 0.48 21.28 5.35
N TYR A 132 0.48 21.71 4.09
CA TYR A 132 -0.30 21.02 3.07
C TYR A 132 0.30 19.65 2.70
N ARG A 133 1.63 19.52 2.79
CA ARG A 133 2.31 18.24 2.57
C ARG A 133 1.98 17.21 3.64
N ILE A 134 1.85 17.61 4.92
CA ILE A 134 1.47 16.69 5.99
C ILE A 134 0.01 16.22 5.84
N GLU A 135 -0.91 17.10 5.48
CA GLU A 135 -2.31 16.73 5.20
C GLU A 135 -2.41 15.67 4.09
N LEU A 136 -1.65 15.82 3.00
CA LEU A 136 -1.59 14.82 1.93
C LEU A 136 -0.99 13.50 2.41
N LEU A 137 0.07 13.54 3.23
CA LEU A 137 0.67 12.32 3.79
C LEU A 137 -0.32 11.57 4.67
N GLU A 138 -1.09 12.27 5.52
CA GLU A 138 -2.11 11.66 6.37
C GLU A 138 -3.24 11.04 5.54
N ALA A 139 -3.70 11.74 4.50
CA ALA A 139 -4.68 11.22 3.56
C ALA A 139 -4.17 9.92 2.90
N PHE A 140 -2.97 9.92 2.30
CA PHE A 140 -2.42 8.73 1.67
C PHE A 140 -2.11 7.60 2.66
N GLN A 141 -1.70 7.92 3.89
CA GLN A 141 -1.46 6.94 4.94
C GLN A 141 -2.75 6.20 5.33
N SER A 142 -3.90 6.90 5.41
CA SER A 142 -5.19 6.28 5.70
C SER A 142 -5.65 5.29 4.60
N MET A 143 -5.28 5.60 3.35
CA MET A 143 -5.63 4.82 2.17
C MET A 143 -4.69 3.63 1.90
N ALA A 144 -3.45 3.68 2.38
CA ALA A 144 -2.45 2.65 2.11
C ALA A 144 -2.74 1.35 2.88
N LYS A 145 -3.10 0.28 2.15
CA LYS A 145 -3.35 -1.06 2.69
C LYS A 145 -2.28 -2.07 2.25
N ARG A 146 -1.90 -2.08 0.97
CA ARG A 146 -0.88 -3.00 0.44
C ARG A 146 0.55 -2.50 0.71
N ASP A 147 1.47 -3.43 0.88
CA ASP A 147 2.83 -3.15 1.35
C ASP A 147 3.65 -2.26 0.42
N SER A 148 3.43 -2.33 -0.90
CA SER A 148 4.11 -1.48 -1.88
C SER A 148 3.74 0.00 -1.69
N ILE A 149 2.44 0.26 -1.52
CA ILE A 149 1.88 1.60 -1.29
C ILE A 149 2.26 2.11 0.10
N ARG A 150 2.14 1.27 1.14
CA ARG A 150 2.57 1.61 2.50
C ARG A 150 4.04 2.02 2.55
N ARG A 151 4.93 1.24 1.92
CA ARG A 151 6.36 1.57 1.82
C ARG A 151 6.61 2.89 1.09
N CYS A 152 5.83 3.18 0.05
CA CYS A 152 5.91 4.47 -0.67
C CYS A 152 5.58 5.64 0.26
N VAL A 153 4.46 5.56 0.99
CA VAL A 153 4.04 6.60 1.95
C VAL A 153 5.06 6.72 3.09
N GLU A 154 5.51 5.62 3.69
CA GLU A 154 6.52 5.61 4.77
C GLU A 154 7.84 6.27 4.34
N LYS A 155 8.29 5.99 3.11
CA LYS A 155 9.47 6.64 2.52
C LYS A 155 9.26 8.16 2.42
N LYS A 156 8.11 8.59 1.89
CA LYS A 156 7.78 10.01 1.72
C LYS A 156 7.59 10.73 3.07
N THR A 157 7.04 10.05 4.06
CA THR A 157 6.96 10.52 5.44
C THR A 157 8.36 10.74 6.03
N SER A 158 9.29 9.81 5.81
CA SER A 158 10.68 9.97 6.25
C SER A 158 11.39 11.14 5.58
N GLU A 159 11.17 11.32 4.26
CA GLU A 159 11.66 12.50 3.51
C GLU A 159 11.10 13.81 4.08
N PHE A 160 9.81 13.86 4.39
CA PHE A 160 9.16 15.01 5.02
C PHE A 160 9.78 15.36 6.38
N TYR A 161 9.96 14.36 7.26
CA TYR A 161 10.58 14.60 8.58
C TYR A 161 11.98 15.18 8.46
N SER A 162 12.77 14.73 7.49
CA SER A 162 14.11 15.28 7.24
C SER A 162 14.06 16.77 6.87
N ILE A 163 13.14 17.15 5.97
CA ILE A 163 12.95 18.56 5.55
C ILE A 163 12.48 19.40 6.74
N PHE A 164 11.48 18.91 7.49
CA PHE A 164 10.93 19.59 8.65
C PHE A 164 12.00 19.83 9.74
N MET A 165 12.83 18.84 10.03
CA MET A 165 13.96 19.00 10.94
C MET A 165 15.01 20.00 10.43
N GLY A 166 15.19 20.07 9.11
CA GLY A 166 16.00 21.12 8.46
C GLY A 166 15.47 22.52 8.77
N GLU A 167 14.17 22.76 8.54
CA GLU A 167 13.50 24.03 8.84
C GLU A 167 13.59 24.41 10.31
N ILE A 168 13.34 23.46 11.24
CA ILE A 168 13.51 23.69 12.68
C ILE A 168 14.93 24.15 13.01
N ASN A 169 15.94 23.52 12.42
CA ASN A 169 17.33 23.90 12.64
C ASN A 169 17.65 25.30 12.08
N VAL A 170 17.04 25.70 10.96
CA VAL A 170 17.16 27.06 10.43
C VAL A 170 16.54 28.07 11.40
N VAL A 171 15.30 27.82 11.85
CA VAL A 171 14.60 28.67 12.82
C VAL A 171 15.40 28.78 14.12
N LYS A 172 15.95 27.66 14.62
CA LYS A 172 16.81 27.65 15.82
C LYS A 172 18.03 28.56 15.64
N LYS A 173 18.74 28.44 14.51
CA LYS A 173 19.91 29.29 14.23
C LYS A 173 19.55 30.76 14.15
N GLN A 174 18.43 31.10 13.49
CA GLN A 174 17.93 32.47 13.41
C GLN A 174 17.59 33.02 14.80
N PHE A 175 16.89 32.21 15.61
CA PHE A 175 16.57 32.56 16.99
C PHE A 175 17.83 32.79 17.82
N ASP A 176 18.82 31.90 17.76
CA ASP A 176 20.06 32.02 18.54
C ASP A 176 20.86 33.30 18.19
N VAL A 177 20.85 33.73 16.93
CA VAL A 177 21.47 34.99 16.49
C VAL A 177 20.74 36.20 17.09
N ILE A 178 19.42 36.18 17.07
CA ILE A 178 18.57 37.34 17.39
C ILE A 178 18.29 37.43 18.90
N ARG A 179 18.33 36.31 19.63
CA ARG A 179 17.97 36.19 21.05
C ARG A 179 18.70 37.20 21.96
N ARG A 180 19.94 37.59 21.62
CA ARG A 180 20.73 38.55 22.41
C ARG A 180 20.36 40.01 22.13
N SER A 181 19.79 40.31 20.96
CA SER A 181 19.35 41.65 20.56
C SER A 181 18.12 41.54 19.64
N PRO A 182 16.94 41.23 20.20
CA PRO A 182 15.72 41.06 19.43
C PRO A 182 15.34 42.35 18.69
N PRO A 183 14.71 42.26 17.50
CA PRO A 183 14.40 43.42 16.68
C PRO A 183 13.39 44.29 17.42
N LYS A 184 13.68 45.59 17.54
CA LYS A 184 12.76 46.53 18.18
C LYS A 184 11.69 46.94 17.17
N THR A 185 10.46 46.52 17.41
CA THR A 185 9.30 46.97 16.64
C THR A 185 8.83 48.32 17.19
N PRO A 186 8.64 49.35 16.33
CA PRO A 186 8.31 50.71 16.77
C PRO A 186 7.03 50.83 17.60
N PHE A 187 6.12 49.87 17.43
CA PHE A 187 4.78 49.87 18.03
C PHE A 187 4.64 48.93 19.23
N LEU A 188 5.69 48.19 19.61
CA LEU A 188 5.64 47.26 20.74
C LEU A 188 6.45 47.76 21.95
N PRO A 189 6.00 47.47 23.19
CA PRO A 189 6.71 47.88 24.40
C PRO A 189 8.12 47.29 24.49
N GLN A 190 9.07 48.04 25.08
CA GLN A 190 10.49 47.68 25.13
C GLN A 190 10.80 46.29 25.72
N TYR A 191 10.01 45.84 26.70
CA TYR A 191 10.24 44.57 27.38
C TYR A 191 9.24 43.47 26.96
N ALA A 192 8.00 43.84 26.59
CA ALA A 192 6.98 42.88 26.18
C ALA A 192 7.01 42.56 24.68
N GLY A 193 7.47 43.50 23.84
CA GLY A 193 7.60 43.31 22.39
C GLY A 193 8.56 42.19 21.99
N PRO A 194 9.75 42.09 22.63
CA PRO A 194 10.67 40.96 22.42
C PRO A 194 10.19 39.58 22.90
N ALA A 195 9.09 39.51 23.65
CA ALA A 195 8.54 38.28 24.21
C ALA A 195 7.39 37.68 23.37
N MET A 196 6.91 38.39 22.35
CA MET A 196 5.95 37.93 21.35
C MET A 196 6.64 37.35 20.13
#